data_AF-A0A2X1H2M9-F1
#
_entry.id   AF-A0A2X1H2M9-F1
#
_cell.length_a   1.000
_cell.length_b   1.000
_cell.length_c   1.000
_cell.angle_alpha   90.00
_cell.angle_beta   90.00
_cell.angle_gamma   90.00
#
_symmetry.space_group_name_H-M   'P 1'
#
loop_
_entity.id
_entity.type
_entity.pdbx_description
1 polymer ?
#
loop_
_entity_poly.entity_id
_entity_poly.type
_entity_poly.pdbx_seq_one_letter_code
_entity_poly.pdbx_strand_id
1 'polypeptide(L)'
;MKGDKVLVFKKKRRKGYKVKNGHRQFLTQIVIENIVASGAKSTQAKPKTEKAPVKSAKADDLKKIEGIGPKAAEALVAAGVDTFAKLAKKSVEEIKTILSETSSTLAHLDPQTWAAQAQLAADGKWDELKKMARRVERWYRKIIVKPKNLRKMAHKKGVGSSKTVENLTLNA
;
A
#
# COMPACT_ATOMS: atom_id res chain seq x y z
N MET A 1 -15.25 -33.70 7.20
CA MET A 1 -14.27 -34.47 6.37
C MET A 1 -12.86 -34.17 6.89
N LYS A 2 -11.88 -35.08 6.81
CA LYS A 2 -10.48 -34.77 7.22
C LYS A 2 -9.64 -34.46 5.98
N GLY A 3 -8.86 -33.39 6.01
CA GLY A 3 -7.94 -33.02 4.94
C GLY A 3 -6.63 -33.79 4.96
N ASP A 4 -5.76 -33.44 4.02
CA ASP A 4 -4.44 -34.05 3.86
C ASP A 4 -3.53 -33.80 5.06
N LYS A 5 -2.56 -34.70 5.24
CA LYS A 5 -1.61 -34.61 6.35
C LYS A 5 -0.56 -33.55 6.03
N VAL A 6 -0.63 -32.42 6.73
CA VAL A 6 0.37 -31.37 6.68
C VAL A 6 1.54 -31.75 7.58
N LEU A 7 2.73 -31.91 7.02
CA LEU A 7 3.95 -32.25 7.77
C LEU A 7 4.74 -30.98 8.10
N VAL A 8 4.85 -30.66 9.38
CA VAL A 8 5.70 -29.59 9.90
C VAL A 8 7.08 -30.15 10.25
N PHE A 9 8.09 -29.72 9.50
CA PHE A 9 9.48 -30.10 9.74
C PHE A 9 10.22 -29.01 10.52
N LYS A 10 10.68 -29.33 11.72
CA LYS A 10 11.51 -28.44 12.54
C LYS A 10 12.92 -28.99 12.63
N LYS A 11 13.91 -28.17 12.22
CA LYS A 11 15.33 -28.54 12.24
C LYS A 11 16.17 -27.42 12.84
N LYS A 12 16.98 -27.73 13.85
CA LYS A 12 17.91 -26.78 14.49
C LYS A 12 19.34 -27.12 14.08
N ARG A 13 20.05 -26.15 13.49
CA ARG A 13 21.45 -26.33 13.05
C ARG A 13 22.34 -26.58 14.27
N ARG A 14 23.32 -27.49 14.14
CA ARG A 14 24.35 -27.84 15.15
C ARG A 14 23.87 -28.53 16.43
N LYS A 15 22.58 -28.86 16.55
CA LYS A 15 22.01 -29.47 17.76
C LYS A 15 21.40 -30.86 17.54
N GLY A 16 21.62 -31.49 16.38
CA GLY A 16 21.06 -32.82 16.04
C GLY A 16 19.52 -32.85 15.87
N TYR A 17 18.81 -31.86 16.42
CA TYR A 17 17.37 -31.76 16.45
C TYR A 17 16.74 -31.62 15.06
N LYS A 18 16.00 -32.65 14.66
CA LYS A 18 15.18 -32.72 13.45
C LYS A 18 13.91 -33.50 13.80
N VAL A 19 12.76 -32.84 13.78
CA VAL A 19 11.46 -33.45 14.10
C VAL A 19 10.50 -33.18 12.95
N LYS A 20 9.74 -34.21 12.55
CA LYS A 20 8.64 -34.10 11.59
C LYS A 20 7.35 -34.41 12.36
N ASN A 21 6.55 -33.39 12.66
CA ASN A 21 5.24 -33.57 13.28
C ASN A 21 4.16 -33.34 12.22
N GLY A 22 3.17 -34.22 12.17
CA GLY A 22 2.05 -34.11 11.23
C GLY A 22 0.80 -33.54 11.89
N HIS A 23 0.06 -32.71 11.16
CA HIS A 23 -1.27 -32.24 11.53
C HIS A 23 -2.26 -32.60 10.43
N ARG A 24 -3.48 -33.04 10.79
CA ARG A 24 -4.59 -33.23 9.85
C ARG A 24 -5.65 -32.20 10.17
N GLN A 25 -5.92 -31.33 9.21
CA GLN A 25 -6.95 -30.31 9.36
C GLN A 25 -8.33 -30.95 9.17
N PHE A 26 -9.25 -30.66 10.09
CA PHE A 26 -10.65 -31.01 9.90
C PHE A 26 -11.30 -29.98 8.99
N LEU A 27 -11.97 -30.43 7.94
CA LEU A 27 -12.70 -29.59 7.02
C LEU A 27 -14.18 -29.57 7.41
N THR A 28 -14.74 -28.36 7.42
CA THR A 28 -16.17 -28.10 7.52
C THR A 28 -16.76 -27.94 6.13
N GLN A 29 -17.98 -28.42 5.94
CA GLN A 29 -18.73 -28.22 4.71
C GLN A 29 -19.66 -27.02 4.93
N ILE A 30 -19.59 -26.05 4.03
CA ILE A 30 -20.47 -24.87 4.04
C ILE A 30 -21.40 -25.01 2.85
N VAL A 31 -22.70 -24.98 3.10
CA VAL A 31 -23.72 -24.86 2.06
C VAL A 31 -23.96 -23.38 1.83
N ILE A 32 -23.84 -22.96 0.58
CA ILE A 32 -24.10 -21.58 0.18
C ILE A 32 -25.45 -21.57 -0.52
N GLU A 33 -26.46 -21.02 0.15
CA GLU A 33 -27.84 -21.00 -0.36
C GLU A 33 -28.03 -19.94 -1.46
N ASN A 34 -27.40 -18.77 -1.32
CA ASN A 34 -27.48 -17.70 -2.30
C ASN A 34 -26.17 -16.92 -2.36
N ILE A 35 -25.76 -16.55 -3.58
CA ILE A 35 -24.64 -15.67 -3.83
C ILE A 35 -25.22 -14.38 -4.38
N VAL A 36 -25.19 -13.30 -3.58
CA VAL A 36 -25.41 -11.95 -4.11
C VAL A 36 -24.21 -11.60 -4.98
N ALA A 37 -24.35 -11.70 -6.29
CA ALA A 37 -23.33 -11.33 -7.28
C ALA A 37 -23.08 -9.81 -7.36
N SER A 38 -23.19 -9.10 -6.23
CA SER A 38 -23.12 -7.65 -6.13
C SER A 38 -22.30 -7.20 -4.93
N GLY A 39 -21.04 -7.64 -4.86
CA GLY A 39 -19.97 -6.72 -4.51
C GLY A 39 -19.67 -5.86 -5.73
N ALA A 40 -20.45 -4.81 -5.95
CA ALA A 40 -20.32 -3.95 -7.13
C ALA A 40 -18.91 -3.35 -7.24
N LYS A 41 -18.14 -3.82 -8.22
CA LYS A 41 -17.21 -2.99 -8.99
C LYS A 41 -16.92 -3.60 -10.37
N SER A 42 -17.84 -3.36 -11.27
CA SER A 42 -17.62 -3.22 -12.72
C SER A 42 -18.49 -2.00 -13.11
N THR A 43 -18.11 -1.07 -13.98
CA THR A 43 -17.40 -1.18 -15.24
C THR A 43 -16.74 0.17 -15.64
N GLN A 44 -15.75 0.07 -16.52
CA GLN A 44 -15.19 1.16 -17.32
C GLN A 44 -16.19 1.62 -18.40
N ALA A 45 -16.22 2.91 -18.68
CA ALA A 45 -16.34 3.45 -20.05
C ALA A 45 -15.79 4.89 -20.08
N LYS A 46 -14.87 5.16 -21.01
CA LYS A 46 -14.39 6.50 -21.42
C LYS A 46 -15.13 6.83 -22.72
N PRO A 47 -15.61 8.07 -22.95
CA PRO A 47 -14.76 9.02 -23.68
C PRO A 47 -14.82 10.48 -23.19
N LYS A 48 -13.64 11.11 -23.32
CA LYS A 48 -13.27 12.52 -23.58
C LYS A 48 -14.30 13.68 -23.49
N THR A 49 -13.87 14.70 -22.73
CA THR A 49 -13.93 16.16 -23.00
C THR A 49 -14.98 17.00 -22.26
N GLU A 50 -14.44 17.96 -21.48
CA GLU A 50 -14.92 19.24 -20.97
C GLU A 50 -16.18 19.39 -20.07
N LYS A 51 -15.89 20.08 -18.95
CA LYS A 51 -16.74 20.90 -18.07
C LYS A 51 -17.64 20.19 -17.06
N ALA A 52 -17.30 20.44 -15.80
CA ALA A 52 -18.11 20.28 -14.58
C ALA A 52 -19.57 20.76 -14.78
N PRO A 53 -20.58 20.29 -14.01
CA PRO A 53 -20.44 20.00 -12.58
C PRO A 53 -21.35 18.90 -11.97
N VAL A 54 -21.04 18.54 -10.71
CA VAL A 54 -21.85 17.91 -9.64
C VAL A 54 -22.54 16.54 -9.86
N LYS A 55 -22.04 15.52 -9.15
CA LYS A 55 -22.78 14.41 -8.46
C LYS A 55 -21.69 13.56 -7.78
N SER A 56 -21.60 13.39 -6.47
CA SER A 56 -22.61 13.39 -5.40
C SER A 56 -21.90 13.67 -4.08
N ALA A 57 -22.58 14.39 -3.17
CA ALA A 57 -22.21 14.62 -1.78
C ALA A 57 -22.19 13.33 -0.94
N LYS A 58 -21.28 12.42 -1.28
CA LYS A 58 -20.85 11.30 -0.45
C LYS A 58 -19.38 11.55 -0.18
N ALA A 59 -18.98 11.49 1.10
CA ALA A 59 -17.58 11.62 1.48
C ALA A 59 -16.73 10.66 0.62
N ASP A 60 -15.64 11.19 0.07
CA ASP A 60 -14.71 10.40 -0.71
C ASP A 60 -13.89 9.48 0.20
N ASP A 61 -13.52 8.32 -0.33
CA ASP A 61 -12.67 7.38 0.38
C ASP A 61 -11.19 7.82 0.27
N LEU A 62 -10.77 8.69 1.20
CA LEU A 62 -9.41 9.24 1.26
C LEU A 62 -8.32 8.16 1.39
N LYS A 63 -8.67 6.93 1.83
CA LYS A 63 -7.75 5.79 1.95
C LYS A 63 -7.22 5.29 0.60
N LYS A 64 -7.78 5.75 -0.51
CA LYS A 64 -7.28 5.44 -1.87
C LYS A 64 -6.00 6.18 -2.22
N ILE A 65 -5.66 7.22 -1.46
CA ILE A 65 -4.43 7.99 -1.60
C ILE A 65 -3.32 7.22 -0.88
N GLU A 66 -2.18 7.04 -1.55
CA GLU A 66 -1.05 6.29 -0.99
C GLU A 66 -0.45 7.07 0.19
N GLY A 67 -0.37 6.42 1.36
CA GLY A 67 0.12 7.04 2.58
C GLY A 67 -0.97 7.60 3.50
N ILE A 68 -2.23 7.73 3.04
CA ILE A 68 -3.36 8.04 3.92
C ILE A 68 -3.89 6.77 4.57
N GLY A 69 -3.51 6.57 5.84
CA GLY A 69 -4.06 5.50 6.68
C GLY A 69 -5.45 5.83 7.24
N PRO A 70 -6.12 4.87 7.91
CA PRO A 70 -7.46 5.07 8.49
C PRO A 70 -7.50 6.25 9.48
N LYS A 71 -6.49 6.39 10.33
CA LYS A 71 -6.40 7.50 11.29
C LYS A 71 -6.20 8.86 10.64
N ALA A 72 -5.41 8.92 9.55
CA ALA A 72 -5.22 10.16 8.80
C ALA A 72 -6.50 10.55 8.06
N ALA A 73 -7.21 9.58 7.47
CA ALA A 73 -8.50 9.82 6.84
C ALA A 73 -9.54 10.33 7.85
N GLU A 74 -9.62 9.72 9.03
CA GLU A 74 -10.51 10.17 10.12
C GLU A 74 -10.18 11.59 10.58
N ALA A 75 -8.89 11.91 10.75
CA ALA A 75 -8.47 13.25 11.14
C ALA A 75 -8.82 14.32 10.09
N LEU A 76 -8.64 14.01 8.81
CA LEU A 76 -8.99 14.90 7.71
C LEU A 76 -10.50 15.11 7.60
N VAL A 77 -11.29 14.06 7.76
CA VAL A 77 -12.77 14.14 7.77
C VAL A 77 -13.25 14.93 8.99
N ALA A 78 -12.65 14.74 10.17
CA ALA A 78 -12.96 15.52 11.37
C ALA A 78 -12.68 17.02 11.19
N ALA A 79 -11.65 17.37 10.41
CA ALA A 79 -11.34 18.74 9.99
C ALA A 79 -12.20 19.26 8.82
N GLY A 80 -13.21 18.51 8.37
CA GLY A 80 -14.12 18.89 7.28
C GLY A 80 -13.57 18.65 5.87
N VAL A 81 -12.40 18.03 5.74
CA VAL A 81 -11.76 17.63 4.48
C VAL A 81 -12.21 16.21 4.15
N ASP A 82 -13.45 16.09 3.68
CA ASP A 82 -14.14 14.82 3.40
C ASP A 82 -14.11 14.39 1.91
N THR A 83 -13.53 15.22 1.02
CA THR A 83 -13.55 15.00 -0.43
C THR A 83 -12.16 15.19 -1.04
N PHE A 84 -11.87 14.49 -2.13
CA PHE A 84 -10.60 14.63 -2.86
C PHE A 84 -10.39 16.07 -3.34
N ALA A 85 -11.46 16.73 -3.76
CA ALA A 85 -11.41 18.13 -4.20
C ALA A 85 -11.07 19.11 -3.05
N LYS A 86 -11.56 18.87 -1.82
CA LYS A 86 -11.19 19.69 -0.66
C LYS A 86 -9.73 19.45 -0.26
N LEU A 87 -9.29 18.19 -0.28
CA LEU A 87 -7.91 17.83 0.06
C LEU A 87 -6.91 18.39 -0.96
N ALA A 88 -7.23 18.35 -2.25
CA ALA A 88 -6.37 18.87 -3.31
C ALA A 88 -6.20 20.39 -3.28
N LYS A 89 -7.18 21.12 -2.73
CA LYS A 89 -7.14 22.59 -2.57
C LYS A 89 -6.34 23.03 -1.35
N LYS A 90 -6.10 22.14 -0.39
CA LYS A 90 -5.32 22.44 0.82
C LYS A 90 -3.84 22.37 0.54
N SER A 91 -3.07 23.28 1.15
CA SER A 91 -1.61 23.26 1.07
C SER A 91 -1.03 22.14 1.93
N VAL A 92 0.18 21.68 1.58
CA VAL A 92 0.89 20.64 2.35
C VAL A 92 1.08 21.05 3.82
N GLU A 93 1.31 22.34 4.04
CA GLU A 93 1.47 22.94 5.37
C GLU A 93 0.18 22.91 6.16
N GLU A 94 -0.94 23.33 5.55
CA GLU A 94 -2.25 23.27 6.20
C GLU A 94 -2.63 21.83 6.57
N ILE A 95 -2.38 20.87 5.68
CA ILE A 95 -2.63 19.45 5.95
C ILE A 95 -1.79 18.99 7.14
N LYS A 96 -0.51 19.37 7.19
CA LYS A 96 0.39 19.00 8.29
C LYS A 96 -0.09 19.62 9.61
N THR A 97 -0.49 20.88 9.61
CA THR A 97 -1.05 21.56 10.78
C THR A 97 -2.30 20.86 11.27
N ILE A 98 -3.27 20.58 10.39
CA ILE A 98 -4.52 19.86 10.72
C ILE A 98 -4.23 18.50 11.36
N LEU A 99 -3.31 17.72 10.77
CA LEU A 99 -2.95 16.41 11.30
C LEU A 99 -2.28 16.50 12.67
N SER A 100 -1.41 17.50 12.87
CA SER A 100 -0.71 17.72 14.14
C SER A 100 -1.63 18.21 15.26
N GLU A 101 -2.60 19.09 14.94
CA GLU A 101 -3.62 19.58 15.86
C GLU A 101 -4.62 18.49 16.23
N THR A 102 -5.02 17.67 15.25
CA THR A 102 -5.98 16.59 15.48
C THR A 102 -5.35 15.42 16.23
N SER A 103 -4.10 15.07 15.93
CA SER A 103 -3.40 13.99 16.62
C SER A 103 -1.88 14.12 16.58
N SER A 104 -1.26 14.20 17.75
CA SER A 104 0.20 14.16 17.90
C SER A 104 0.84 12.89 17.31
N THR A 105 0.06 11.81 17.16
CA THR A 105 0.53 10.56 16.53
C THR A 105 0.75 10.68 15.02
N LEU A 106 0.07 11.63 14.36
CA LEU A 106 0.11 11.85 12.92
C LEU A 106 1.17 12.89 12.50
N ALA A 107 1.84 13.54 13.46
CA ALA A 107 2.79 14.62 13.21
C ALA A 107 4.02 14.22 12.36
N HIS A 108 4.36 12.93 12.32
CA HIS A 108 5.47 12.39 11.53
C HIS A 108 5.10 12.05 10.08
N LEU A 109 3.80 12.09 9.74
CA LEU A 109 3.36 11.81 8.38
C LEU A 109 3.77 12.95 7.46
N ASP A 110 4.20 12.59 6.26
CA ASP A 110 4.58 13.55 5.23
C ASP A 110 3.47 13.66 4.17
N PRO A 111 2.62 14.71 4.22
CA PRO A 111 1.52 14.90 3.28
C PRO A 111 1.95 15.48 1.93
N GLN A 112 3.26 15.60 1.64
CA GLN A 112 3.78 16.25 0.44
C GLN A 112 3.17 15.72 -0.87
N THR A 113 2.79 14.44 -0.92
CA THR A 113 2.19 13.83 -2.12
C THR A 113 0.67 13.73 -2.10
N TRP A 114 0.02 14.03 -0.97
CA TRP A 114 -1.41 13.79 -0.79
C TRP A 114 -2.28 14.74 -1.60
N ALA A 115 -1.93 16.04 -1.63
CA ALA A 115 -2.66 17.02 -2.43
C ALA A 115 -2.59 16.69 -3.93
N ALA A 116 -1.40 16.32 -4.42
CA ALA A 116 -1.21 15.92 -5.82
C ALA A 116 -1.97 14.64 -6.18
N GLN A 117 -1.95 13.63 -5.30
CA GLN A 117 -2.70 12.39 -5.49
C GLN A 117 -4.22 12.62 -5.40
N ALA A 118 -4.67 13.51 -4.51
CA ALA A 118 -6.07 13.90 -4.38
C ALA A 118 -6.58 14.59 -5.65
N GLN A 119 -5.75 15.45 -6.27
CA GLN A 119 -6.09 16.07 -7.55
C GLN A 119 -6.26 15.03 -8.66
N LEU A 120 -5.33 14.07 -8.76
CA LEU A 120 -5.43 12.97 -9.74
C LEU A 120 -6.65 12.07 -9.48
N ALA A 121 -7.01 11.85 -8.22
CA ALA A 121 -8.21 11.11 -7.82
C ALA A 121 -9.49 11.87 -8.18
N ALA A 122 -9.53 13.19 -7.95
CA ALA A 122 -10.63 14.07 -8.33
C ALA A 122 -10.82 14.15 -9.85
N ASP A 123 -9.72 14.15 -10.61
CA ASP A 123 -9.71 14.10 -12.08
C ASP A 123 -10.10 12.71 -12.64
N GLY A 124 -10.28 11.70 -11.79
CA GLY A 124 -10.56 10.33 -12.21
C GLY A 124 -9.39 9.63 -12.92
N LYS A 125 -8.16 10.16 -12.82
CA LYS A 125 -6.93 9.62 -13.43
C LYS A 125 -6.35 8.45 -12.64
N TRP A 126 -7.20 7.45 -12.34
CA TRP A 126 -6.85 6.29 -11.52
C TRP A 126 -5.72 5.43 -12.11
N ASP A 127 -5.57 5.40 -13.43
CA ASP A 127 -4.49 4.67 -14.10
C ASP A 127 -3.12 5.31 -13.86
N GLU A 128 -3.05 6.63 -13.78
CA GLU A 128 -1.81 7.36 -13.47
C GLU A 128 -1.42 7.17 -12.01
N LEU A 129 -2.40 7.22 -11.09
CA LEU A 129 -2.20 6.86 -9.68
C LEU A 129 -1.63 5.44 -9.53
N LYS A 130 -2.20 4.45 -10.24
CA LYS A 130 -1.67 3.07 -10.25
C LYS A 130 -0.26 3.00 -10.84
N LYS A 131 0.02 3.75 -11.91
CA LYS A 131 1.35 3.80 -12.52
C LYS A 131 2.38 4.39 -11.54
N MET A 132 1.98 5.43 -10.80
CA MET A 132 2.78 6.04 -9.75
C MET A 132 3.04 5.06 -8.61
N ALA A 133 2.00 4.43 -8.07
CA ALA A 133 2.10 3.42 -7.00
C ALA A 133 2.99 2.23 -7.43
N ARG A 134 2.85 1.73 -8.66
CA ARG A 134 3.73 0.66 -9.20
C ARG A 134 5.20 1.10 -9.28
N ARG A 135 5.46 2.38 -9.58
CA ARG A 135 6.83 2.91 -9.64
C ARG A 135 7.43 2.95 -8.23
N VAL A 136 6.67 3.40 -7.24
CA VAL A 136 7.06 3.38 -5.82
C VAL A 136 7.29 1.94 -5.36
N GLU A 137 6.37 1.01 -5.65
CA GLU A 137 6.52 -0.41 -5.32
C GLU A 137 7.74 -1.04 -5.99
N ARG A 138 8.01 -0.72 -7.26
CA ARG A 138 9.17 -1.22 -7.99
C ARG A 138 10.48 -0.70 -7.41
N TRP A 139 10.53 0.57 -7.03
CA TRP A 139 11.65 1.20 -6.34
C TRP A 139 11.88 0.55 -4.96
N TYR A 140 10.82 0.40 -4.16
CA TYR A 140 10.82 -0.28 -2.86
C TYR A 140 11.30 -1.74 -2.99
N ARG A 141 10.79 -2.51 -3.96
CA ARG A 141 11.23 -3.89 -4.22
C ARG A 141 12.70 -3.95 -4.64
N LYS A 142 13.19 -2.97 -5.41
CA LYS A 142 14.58 -2.91 -5.88
C LYS A 142 15.55 -2.58 -4.73
N ILE A 143 15.16 -1.74 -3.79
CA ILE A 143 16.04 -1.25 -2.71
C ILE A 143 15.89 -2.08 -1.43
N ILE A 144 14.67 -2.41 -1.02
CA ILE A 144 14.36 -2.99 0.30
C ILE A 144 14.12 -4.51 0.25
N VAL A 145 13.53 -5.05 -0.83
CA VAL A 145 13.28 -6.51 -0.97
C VAL A 145 14.45 -7.25 -1.65
N LYS A 146 15.21 -6.59 -2.52
CA LYS A 146 16.42 -7.14 -3.17
C LYS A 146 17.78 -7.09 -2.42
N PRO A 147 17.96 -6.60 -1.18
CA PRO A 147 19.28 -6.63 -0.53
C PRO A 147 19.64 -7.99 0.09
N LYS A 148 18.66 -8.86 0.40
CA LYS A 148 18.94 -10.17 1.03
C LYS A 148 19.41 -11.26 0.05
N ASN A 149 19.07 -11.13 -1.23
CA ASN A 149 19.36 -12.15 -2.24
C ASN A 149 20.58 -11.83 -3.13
N LEU A 150 21.04 -10.57 -3.18
CA LEU A 150 22.28 -10.22 -3.89
C LEU A 150 23.55 -10.68 -3.14
N ARG A 151 23.57 -10.61 -1.80
CA ARG A 151 24.70 -11.12 -0.98
C ARG A 151 24.93 -12.63 -1.13
N LYS A 152 23.89 -13.41 -1.50
CA LYS A 152 24.01 -14.86 -1.75
C LYS A 152 24.45 -15.19 -3.17
N MET A 153 24.25 -14.29 -4.14
CA MET A 153 24.71 -14.49 -5.52
C MET A 153 26.15 -14.03 -5.74
N ALA A 154 26.62 -13.00 -5.02
CA ALA A 154 28.00 -12.53 -5.10
C ALA A 154 29.02 -13.56 -4.59
N HIS A 155 28.64 -14.44 -3.64
CA HIS A 155 29.48 -15.56 -3.22
C HIS A 155 29.52 -16.74 -4.21
N LYS A 156 28.67 -16.75 -5.26
CA LYS A 156 28.63 -17.80 -6.30
C LYS A 156 29.34 -17.40 -7.59
N LYS A 157 29.67 -16.12 -7.78
CA LYS A 157 30.52 -15.65 -8.88
C LYS A 157 31.65 -14.85 -8.26
N GLY A 158 32.80 -15.49 -8.07
CA GLY A 158 33.98 -14.90 -7.43
C GLY A 158 34.52 -13.69 -8.18
N VAL A 159 33.95 -12.52 -7.91
CA VAL A 159 34.43 -11.23 -8.40
C VAL A 159 34.65 -10.33 -7.20
N GLY A 160 35.90 -9.94 -7.00
CA GLY A 160 36.41 -9.18 -5.87
C GLY A 160 35.69 -7.85 -5.68
N SER A 161 35.35 -7.60 -4.42
CA SER A 161 34.78 -6.37 -3.90
C SER A 161 35.86 -5.30 -3.79
N SER A 162 35.88 -4.31 -4.68
CA SER A 162 36.38 -2.97 -4.33
C SER A 162 35.88 -1.93 -5.33
N LYS A 163 35.44 -0.79 -4.80
CA LYS A 163 35.03 0.45 -5.47
C LYS A 163 33.64 0.45 -6.13
N THR A 164 32.66 0.99 -5.41
CA THR A 164 31.63 1.96 -5.87
C THR A 164 30.44 1.96 -4.90
N VAL A 165 30.65 2.46 -3.68
CA VAL A 165 29.56 2.83 -2.76
C VAL A 165 29.92 4.13 -2.03
N GLU A 166 30.27 5.15 -2.80
CA GLU A 166 30.24 6.53 -2.32
C GLU A 166 29.58 7.38 -3.42
N ASN A 167 28.73 8.30 -2.98
CA ASN A 167 27.94 9.27 -3.74
C ASN A 167 26.58 8.78 -4.24
N LEU A 168 25.57 8.89 -3.35
CA LEU A 168 24.23 9.43 -3.66
C LEU A 168 23.40 9.55 -2.37
N THR A 169 23.90 10.35 -1.44
CA THR A 169 23.12 10.91 -0.31
C THR A 169 23.43 12.40 -0.20
N LEU A 170 23.19 13.16 -1.26
CA LEU A 170 23.11 14.62 -1.20
C LEU A 170 22.14 15.05 -2.30
N ASN A 171 20.90 15.27 -1.89
CA ASN A 171 20.04 16.40 -2.26
C ASN A 171 18.68 16.11 -1.62
N ALA A 172 18.60 16.57 -0.37
CA ALA A 172 17.37 17.00 0.26
C ALA A 172 16.73 18.12 -0.58
#